data_AF-A0A2E1QJR6-F1
#
_entry.id   AF-A0A2E1QJR6-F1
#
_cell.length_a   1.000
_cell.length_b   1.000
_cell.length_c   1.000
_cell.angle_alpha   90.00
_cell.angle_beta   90.00
_cell.angle_gamma   90.00
#
_symmetry.space_group_name_H-M   'P 1'
#
loop_
_entity.id
_entity.type
_entity.pdbx_description
1 polymer ?
#
loop_
_entity_poly.entity_id
_entity_poly.type
_entity_poly.pdbx_seq_one_letter_code
_entity_poly.pdbx_strand_id
1 'polypeptide(L)'
;MILVYFQSFLQLALAGSFKMKSILKIIVQIFSISIFITSCDFDDSLIDYEEQLVVFASINAGFPVSDTIYVSRTAKVDEEVDAQDLYIEDANVKLINMSDSTELNFYSIGNGRYYPIDLSMQDIDSVARYWSEYVISSGTTYRLVVSHDGDSVIAETSVPEKIEIAPIDMPDYRCPDGSTESINTVNVNNLESLTFEQMLILYQNPVEYIESNNINVDSINFRIGDCYTKSFASLPMFAVDFNEEDYNTIQIISYALEANSIDLEPFEDINQNDIFDVSEDFSDRNNNGIRDSCYINLIYSDERGLFDNDSLYYNRLSDIWKNPLKRGGTDGTWRQNSPYRNNPWLWNADRAPSPIMWLYFDYYGYYMMTYKSTSDSYFNYFRGDPVGQNIYLLPNSNFEEGLGVFYSSSSSSFIVYVVEPED
;
A
#
# COMPACT_ATOMS: atom_id res chain seq x y z
N MET A 1 -21.94 -27.35 -43.37
CA MET A 1 -20.97 -28.34 -43.91
C MET A 1 -21.20 -29.77 -43.40
N ILE A 2 -21.74 -29.95 -42.18
CA ILE A 2 -22.03 -31.28 -41.57
C ILE A 2 -23.21 -32.02 -42.24
N LEU A 3 -24.23 -31.30 -42.73
CA LEU A 3 -25.40 -31.89 -43.42
C LEU A 3 -25.05 -32.62 -44.73
N VAL A 4 -23.99 -32.20 -45.42
CA VAL A 4 -23.56 -32.82 -46.69
C VAL A 4 -22.84 -34.15 -46.43
N TYR A 5 -22.14 -34.29 -45.30
CA TYR A 5 -21.48 -35.56 -44.93
C TYR A 5 -22.48 -36.63 -44.46
N PHE A 6 -23.62 -36.24 -43.91
CA PHE A 6 -24.64 -37.18 -43.44
C PHE A 6 -25.37 -37.89 -44.61
N GLN A 7 -25.60 -37.19 -45.72
CA GLN A 7 -26.18 -37.79 -46.93
C GLN A 7 -25.23 -38.77 -47.63
N SER A 8 -23.92 -38.46 -47.64
CA SER A 8 -22.91 -39.33 -48.26
C SER A 8 -22.71 -40.66 -47.52
N PHE A 9 -22.81 -40.63 -46.18
CA PHE A 9 -22.66 -41.84 -45.36
C PHE A 9 -23.88 -42.78 -45.45
N LEU A 10 -25.08 -42.22 -45.64
CA LEU A 10 -26.31 -42.99 -45.79
C LEU A 10 -26.34 -43.78 -47.12
N GLN A 11 -25.71 -43.26 -48.16
CA GLN A 11 -25.58 -43.96 -49.45
C GLN A 11 -24.56 -45.10 -49.42
N LEU A 12 -23.50 -45.03 -48.61
CA LEU A 12 -22.53 -46.14 -48.50
C LEU A 12 -23.09 -47.34 -47.70
N ALA A 13 -24.00 -47.11 -46.75
CA ALA A 13 -24.59 -48.17 -45.94
C ALA A 13 -25.57 -49.06 -46.73
N LEU A 14 -26.08 -48.61 -47.88
CA LEU A 14 -27.03 -49.34 -48.71
C LEU A 14 -26.37 -50.32 -49.71
N ALA A 15 -25.03 -50.31 -49.82
CA ALA A 15 -24.31 -51.12 -50.81
C ALA A 15 -23.54 -52.33 -50.23
N GLY A 16 -23.65 -52.62 -48.93
CA GLY A 16 -22.89 -53.72 -48.32
C GLY A 16 -23.64 -54.42 -47.19
N SER A 17 -23.67 -55.75 -47.24
CA SER A 17 -24.16 -56.64 -46.18
C SER A 17 -23.37 -56.43 -44.88
N PHE A 18 -23.80 -55.46 -44.08
CA PHE A 18 -23.34 -55.26 -42.71
C PHE A 18 -24.50 -55.55 -41.76
N LYS A 19 -24.25 -56.43 -40.78
CA LYS A 19 -25.24 -56.89 -39.78
C LYS A 19 -26.05 -55.71 -39.23
N MET A 20 -27.36 -55.72 -39.47
CA MET A 20 -28.35 -54.70 -39.06
C MET A 20 -28.23 -54.23 -37.59
N LYS A 21 -27.75 -55.11 -36.69
CA LYS A 21 -27.48 -54.79 -35.28
C LYS A 21 -26.33 -53.79 -35.07
N SER A 22 -25.34 -53.75 -35.97
CA SER A 22 -24.19 -52.84 -35.89
C SER A 22 -24.55 -51.43 -36.36
N ILE A 23 -25.40 -51.32 -37.39
CA ILE A 23 -25.88 -50.04 -37.93
C ILE A 23 -26.79 -49.34 -36.92
N LEU A 24 -27.68 -50.08 -36.26
CA LEU A 24 -28.56 -49.52 -35.22
C LEU A 24 -27.76 -49.00 -34.01
N LYS A 25 -26.67 -49.69 -33.61
CA LYS A 25 -25.77 -49.21 -32.55
C LYS A 25 -25.06 -47.91 -32.94
N ILE A 26 -24.58 -47.80 -34.18
CA ILE A 26 -23.91 -46.60 -34.68
C ILE A 26 -24.89 -45.42 -34.74
N ILE A 27 -26.13 -45.65 -35.21
CA ILE A 27 -27.17 -44.60 -35.23
C ILE A 27 -27.51 -44.13 -33.83
N VAL A 28 -27.67 -45.05 -32.86
CA VAL A 28 -27.92 -44.68 -31.45
C VAL A 28 -26.73 -43.93 -30.85
N GLN A 29 -25.48 -44.33 -31.15
CA GLN A 29 -24.28 -43.61 -30.70
C GLN A 29 -24.19 -42.20 -31.30
N ILE A 30 -24.47 -42.05 -32.60
CA ILE A 30 -24.48 -40.75 -33.27
C ILE A 30 -25.60 -39.86 -32.73
N PHE A 31 -26.78 -40.43 -32.45
CA PHE A 31 -27.89 -39.69 -31.86
C PHE A 31 -27.61 -39.26 -30.42
N SER A 32 -27.01 -40.14 -29.60
CA SER A 32 -26.53 -39.78 -28.26
C SER A 32 -25.45 -38.71 -28.30
N ILE A 33 -24.46 -38.82 -29.20
CA ILE A 33 -23.43 -37.79 -29.39
C ILE A 33 -24.09 -36.47 -29.83
N SER A 34 -25.07 -36.51 -30.75
CA SER A 34 -25.78 -35.31 -31.22
C SER A 34 -26.57 -34.61 -30.11
N ILE A 35 -27.11 -35.34 -29.13
CA ILE A 35 -27.79 -34.77 -27.95
C ILE A 35 -26.79 -34.06 -27.02
N PHE A 36 -25.56 -34.59 -26.88
CA PHE A 36 -24.50 -33.97 -26.07
C PHE A 36 -23.93 -32.68 -26.69
N ILE A 37 -23.99 -32.51 -28.02
CA ILE A 37 -23.53 -31.26 -28.68
C ILE A 37 -24.60 -30.16 -28.70
N THR A 38 -25.86 -30.49 -28.42
CA THR A 38 -26.96 -29.50 -28.34
C THR A 38 -27.32 -29.10 -26.90
N SER A 39 -26.65 -29.66 -25.88
CA SER A 39 -26.92 -29.35 -24.47
C SER A 39 -25.93 -28.37 -23.84
N CYS A 40 -25.06 -27.74 -24.63
CA CYS A 40 -24.30 -26.57 -24.22
C CYS A 40 -24.92 -25.35 -24.92
N ASP A 41 -26.09 -24.93 -24.46
CA ASP A 41 -26.47 -23.53 -24.63
C ASP A 41 -25.62 -22.79 -23.58
N PHE A 42 -24.75 -21.88 -24.03
CA PHE A 42 -24.19 -20.91 -23.10
C PHE A 42 -25.38 -20.05 -22.66
N ASP A 43 -25.62 -19.99 -21.36
CA ASP A 43 -26.55 -19.03 -20.77
C ASP A 43 -25.94 -17.64 -20.99
N ASP A 44 -26.03 -17.14 -22.23
CA ASP A 44 -25.68 -15.78 -22.63
C ASP A 44 -26.82 -14.84 -22.19
N SER A 45 -27.25 -14.96 -20.93
CA SER A 45 -27.94 -13.85 -20.29
C SER A 45 -26.93 -12.71 -20.22
N LEU A 46 -27.09 -11.74 -21.12
CA LEU A 46 -26.42 -10.45 -21.02
C LEU A 46 -26.68 -9.94 -19.60
N ILE A 47 -25.63 -9.91 -18.79
CA ILE A 47 -25.67 -9.26 -17.48
C ILE A 47 -25.89 -7.79 -17.78
N ASP A 48 -27.11 -7.31 -17.57
CA ASP A 48 -27.39 -5.88 -17.66
C ASP A 48 -26.62 -5.19 -16.54
N TYR A 49 -25.79 -4.21 -16.92
CA TYR A 49 -25.05 -3.42 -15.95
C TYR A 49 -26.03 -2.66 -15.05
N GLU A 50 -25.75 -2.69 -13.76
CA GLU A 50 -26.37 -1.86 -12.74
C GLU A 50 -25.31 -0.93 -12.17
N GLU A 51 -25.64 0.36 -12.06
CA GLU A 51 -24.77 1.34 -11.41
C GLU A 51 -24.69 1.05 -9.92
N GLN A 52 -23.49 1.15 -9.34
CA GLN A 52 -23.26 0.85 -7.93
C GLN A 52 -22.38 1.92 -7.30
N LEU A 53 -22.63 2.21 -6.03
CA LEU A 53 -21.72 3.02 -5.22
C LEU A 53 -20.43 2.26 -4.94
N VAL A 54 -19.31 2.96 -5.04
CA VAL A 54 -17.97 2.47 -4.74
C VAL A 54 -17.41 3.31 -3.59
N VAL A 55 -17.12 2.66 -2.47
CA VAL A 55 -16.68 3.32 -1.24
C VAL A 55 -15.36 2.72 -0.73
N PHE A 56 -14.38 3.58 -0.45
CA PHE A 56 -13.14 3.19 0.22
C PHE A 56 -12.99 3.95 1.53
N ALA A 57 -12.85 3.21 2.62
CA ALA A 57 -12.73 3.77 3.96
C ALA A 57 -11.83 2.92 4.86
N SER A 58 -11.11 3.60 5.76
CA SER A 58 -10.35 2.97 6.83
C SER A 58 -10.54 3.72 8.14
N ILE A 59 -10.45 3.01 9.26
CA ILE A 59 -10.37 3.60 10.61
C ILE A 59 -9.23 2.95 11.40
N ASN A 60 -8.56 3.71 12.26
CA ASN A 60 -7.46 3.22 13.08
C ASN A 60 -7.72 3.47 14.57
N ALA A 61 -7.50 2.45 15.39
CA ALA A 61 -7.68 2.52 16.83
C ALA A 61 -6.71 3.51 17.50
N GLY A 62 -7.13 4.07 18.63
CA GLY A 62 -6.27 4.87 19.51
C GLY A 62 -6.05 6.31 19.06
N PHE A 63 -6.58 6.69 17.90
CA PHE A 63 -6.49 8.04 17.36
C PHE A 63 -7.88 8.56 16.93
N PRO A 64 -8.08 9.89 16.90
CA PRO A 64 -9.20 10.48 16.17
C PRO A 64 -9.18 10.06 14.70
N VAL A 65 -10.36 9.92 14.09
CA VAL A 65 -10.46 9.51 12.68
C VAL A 65 -9.83 10.57 11.77
N SER A 66 -8.69 10.28 11.16
CA SER A 66 -8.00 11.23 10.27
C SER A 66 -8.00 10.80 8.81
N ASP A 67 -8.44 9.58 8.51
CA ASP A 67 -8.50 9.06 7.14
C ASP A 67 -9.68 9.65 6.37
N THR A 68 -9.47 9.85 5.07
CA THR A 68 -10.50 10.34 4.14
C THR A 68 -11.29 9.17 3.57
N ILE A 69 -12.61 9.30 3.55
CA ILE A 69 -13.48 8.34 2.87
C ILE A 69 -13.64 8.78 1.41
N TYR A 70 -13.51 7.84 0.48
CA TYR A 70 -13.71 8.09 -0.95
C TYR A 70 -15.03 7.49 -1.40
N VAL A 71 -15.84 8.28 -2.11
CA VAL A 71 -17.15 7.88 -2.64
C VAL A 71 -17.21 8.21 -4.13
N SER A 72 -17.60 7.22 -4.92
CA SER A 72 -17.79 7.32 -6.36
C SER A 72 -18.88 6.35 -6.83
N ARG A 73 -19.21 6.38 -8.11
CA ARG A 73 -20.07 5.38 -8.77
C ARG A 73 -19.28 4.58 -9.81
N THR A 74 -19.74 3.37 -10.10
CA THR A 74 -19.29 2.65 -11.29
C THR A 74 -19.81 3.35 -12.56
N ALA A 75 -19.25 2.98 -13.72
CA ALA A 75 -19.73 3.41 -15.02
C ALA A 75 -19.81 2.22 -15.99
N LYS A 76 -20.69 2.33 -17.00
CA LYS A 76 -20.69 1.34 -18.10
C LYS A 76 -19.44 1.49 -18.94
N VAL A 77 -19.00 0.39 -19.56
CA VAL A 77 -17.85 0.40 -20.48
C VAL A 77 -18.07 1.31 -21.69
N ASP A 78 -19.31 1.48 -22.13
CA ASP A 78 -19.71 2.34 -23.24
C ASP A 78 -20.22 3.72 -22.78
N GLU A 79 -20.16 4.03 -21.48
CA GLU A 79 -20.48 5.36 -20.95
C GLU A 79 -19.33 6.32 -21.29
N GLU A 80 -19.65 7.40 -22.01
CA GLU A 80 -18.71 8.48 -22.31
C GLU A 80 -18.63 9.43 -21.12
N VAL A 81 -17.80 9.09 -20.14
CA VAL A 81 -17.61 9.84 -18.88
C VAL A 81 -16.13 9.85 -18.49
N ASP A 82 -15.63 11.00 -18.05
CA ASP A 82 -14.29 11.11 -17.51
C ASP A 82 -14.25 10.57 -16.08
N ALA A 83 -13.13 9.96 -15.66
CA ALA A 83 -13.02 9.36 -14.33
C ALA A 83 -13.26 10.37 -13.18
N GLN A 84 -12.94 11.65 -13.40
CA GLN A 84 -13.20 12.72 -12.44
C GLN A 84 -14.68 12.99 -12.22
N ASP A 85 -15.53 12.70 -13.20
CA ASP A 85 -16.98 12.93 -13.13
C ASP A 85 -17.73 11.76 -12.46
N LEU A 86 -17.02 10.69 -12.08
CA LEU A 86 -17.56 9.56 -11.32
C LEU A 86 -17.57 9.80 -9.80
N TYR A 87 -16.89 10.84 -9.34
CA TYR A 87 -16.86 11.20 -7.94
C TYR A 87 -18.19 11.82 -7.48
N ILE A 88 -18.64 11.43 -6.28
CA ILE A 88 -19.90 11.91 -5.71
C ILE A 88 -19.61 12.92 -4.61
N GLU A 89 -20.15 14.13 -4.72
CA GLU A 89 -19.85 15.26 -3.82
C GLU A 89 -20.91 15.53 -2.75
N ASP A 90 -22.10 14.97 -2.89
CA ASP A 90 -23.27 15.23 -2.05
C ASP A 90 -23.86 13.95 -1.41
N ALA A 91 -23.02 12.93 -1.19
CA ALA A 91 -23.40 11.75 -0.42
C ALA A 91 -23.53 12.07 1.08
N ASN A 92 -24.46 11.39 1.75
CA ASN A 92 -24.51 11.37 3.22
C ASN A 92 -23.63 10.23 3.73
N VAL A 93 -22.55 10.57 4.43
CA VAL A 93 -21.55 9.63 4.94
C VAL A 93 -21.49 9.68 6.46
N LYS A 94 -21.73 8.53 7.10
CA LYS A 94 -21.79 8.42 8.55
C LYS A 94 -21.14 7.14 9.07
N LEU A 95 -20.29 7.29 10.09
CA LEU A 95 -19.73 6.20 10.88
C LEU A 95 -20.51 6.06 12.19
N ILE A 96 -20.86 4.83 12.56
CA ILE A 96 -21.65 4.52 13.75
C ILE A 96 -20.86 3.54 14.61
N ASN A 97 -20.64 3.88 15.87
CA ASN A 97 -20.11 2.96 16.87
C ASN A 97 -21.23 2.02 17.34
N MET A 98 -21.07 0.71 17.12
CA MET A 98 -22.12 -0.26 17.42
C MET A 98 -22.28 -0.55 18.92
N SER A 99 -21.33 -0.14 19.76
CA SER A 99 -21.37 -0.35 21.22
C SER A 99 -22.20 0.70 21.96
N ASP A 100 -22.14 1.97 21.53
CA ASP A 100 -22.81 3.09 22.21
C ASP A 100 -23.73 3.92 21.31
N SER A 101 -23.82 3.57 20.02
CA SER A 101 -24.61 4.28 18.99
C SER A 101 -24.17 5.73 18.76
N THR A 102 -22.95 6.10 19.14
CA THR A 102 -22.38 7.40 18.78
C THR A 102 -22.08 7.47 17.29
N GLU A 103 -22.38 8.62 16.69
CA GLU A 103 -22.26 8.83 15.24
C GLU A 103 -21.20 9.89 14.95
N LEU A 104 -20.42 9.68 13.88
CA LEU A 104 -19.52 10.67 13.31
C LEU A 104 -19.92 10.91 11.85
N ASN A 105 -20.19 12.17 11.50
CA ASN A 105 -20.52 12.57 10.13
C ASN A 105 -19.27 13.00 9.37
N PHE A 106 -19.25 12.73 8.07
CA PHE A 106 -18.19 13.20 7.17
C PHE A 106 -18.76 14.18 6.14
N TYR A 107 -17.93 15.15 5.76
CA TYR A 107 -18.30 16.27 4.91
C TYR A 107 -17.43 16.27 3.66
N SER A 108 -18.01 16.55 2.50
CA SER A 108 -17.25 16.62 1.25
C SER A 108 -16.18 17.72 1.30
N ILE A 109 -14.99 17.38 0.86
CA ILE A 109 -13.87 18.29 0.61
C ILE A 109 -13.47 18.32 -0.89
N GLY A 110 -14.31 17.76 -1.77
CA GLY A 110 -14.10 17.70 -3.21
C GLY A 110 -13.37 16.45 -3.72
N ASN A 111 -13.59 16.12 -5.00
CA ASN A 111 -13.12 14.92 -5.69
C ASN A 111 -13.56 13.61 -5.01
N GLY A 112 -14.80 13.57 -4.56
CA GLY A 112 -15.40 12.40 -3.91
C GLY A 112 -14.81 12.08 -2.54
N ARG A 113 -14.11 13.05 -1.92
CA ARG A 113 -13.43 12.89 -0.64
C ARG A 113 -14.28 13.44 0.48
N TYR A 114 -14.40 12.67 1.56
CA TYR A 114 -15.17 13.01 2.74
C TYR A 114 -14.29 12.99 3.98
N TYR A 115 -14.34 14.06 4.77
CA TYR A 115 -13.51 14.26 5.94
C TYR A 115 -14.37 14.52 7.19
N PRO A 116 -13.99 14.03 8.38
CA PRO A 116 -14.84 14.12 9.58
C PRO A 116 -14.86 15.50 10.26
N ILE A 117 -14.35 16.54 9.60
CA ILE A 117 -14.38 17.94 10.05
C ILE A 117 -15.09 18.77 8.99
N ASP A 118 -16.11 19.53 9.41
CA ASP A 118 -16.79 20.50 8.54
C ASP A 118 -15.93 21.77 8.41
N LEU A 119 -15.23 21.89 7.27
CA LEU A 119 -14.38 23.04 6.96
C LEU A 119 -15.17 24.32 6.62
N SER A 120 -16.49 24.23 6.45
CA SER A 120 -17.34 25.38 6.13
C SER A 120 -17.81 26.16 7.37
N MET A 121 -17.66 25.57 8.57
CA MET A 121 -18.09 26.19 9.82
C MET A 121 -17.16 27.32 10.26
N GLN A 122 -17.76 28.40 10.77
CA GLN A 122 -17.01 29.56 11.29
C GLN A 122 -16.43 29.32 12.70
N ASP A 123 -16.96 28.35 13.44
CA ASP A 123 -16.49 27.94 14.78
C ASP A 123 -15.73 26.61 14.68
N ILE A 124 -14.54 26.69 14.07
CA ILE A 124 -13.66 25.54 13.83
C ILE A 124 -13.26 24.85 15.15
N ASP A 125 -13.11 25.61 16.23
CA ASP A 125 -12.66 25.11 17.52
C ASP A 125 -13.65 24.09 18.13
N SER A 126 -14.96 24.34 17.97
CA SER A 126 -16.01 23.44 18.47
C SER A 126 -16.06 22.11 17.69
N VAL A 127 -15.89 22.14 16.37
CA VAL A 127 -15.90 20.95 15.51
C VAL A 127 -14.62 20.14 15.69
N ALA A 128 -13.46 20.82 15.71
CA ALA A 128 -12.17 20.18 15.93
C ALA A 128 -12.12 19.48 17.31
N ARG A 129 -12.71 20.09 18.35
CA ARG A 129 -12.78 19.45 19.67
C ARG A 129 -13.64 18.18 19.64
N TYR A 130 -14.85 18.25 19.07
CA TYR A 130 -15.74 17.09 18.95
C TYR A 130 -15.08 15.94 18.17
N TRP A 131 -14.41 16.26 17.07
CA TRP A 131 -13.62 15.31 16.30
C TRP A 131 -12.48 14.69 17.11
N SER A 132 -11.70 15.52 17.82
CA SER A 132 -10.56 15.05 18.63
C SER A 132 -10.98 14.14 19.80
N GLU A 133 -12.23 14.26 20.25
CA GLU A 133 -12.82 13.42 21.29
C GLU A 133 -13.40 12.10 20.73
N TYR A 134 -13.70 12.03 19.42
CA TYR A 134 -14.17 10.80 18.76
C TYR A 134 -12.99 9.88 18.43
N VAL A 135 -12.56 9.11 19.42
CA VAL A 135 -11.45 8.15 19.31
C VAL A 135 -11.99 6.76 18.99
N ILE A 136 -11.40 6.10 17.98
CA ILE A 136 -11.76 4.74 17.62
C ILE A 136 -11.24 3.76 18.69
N SER A 137 -12.17 3.07 19.33
CA SER A 137 -11.90 2.02 20.31
C SER A 137 -11.51 0.70 19.65
N SER A 138 -10.42 0.08 20.14
CA SER A 138 -10.06 -1.30 19.81
C SER A 138 -11.14 -2.30 20.23
N GLY A 139 -11.21 -3.45 19.55
CA GLY A 139 -12.15 -4.53 19.86
C GLY A 139 -13.62 -4.17 19.65
N THR A 140 -13.90 -3.02 19.04
CA THR A 140 -15.26 -2.49 18.83
C THR A 140 -15.63 -2.61 17.35
N THR A 141 -16.90 -2.90 17.08
CA THR A 141 -17.44 -2.92 15.72
C THR A 141 -17.98 -1.55 15.33
N TYR A 142 -17.64 -1.10 14.14
CA TYR A 142 -18.16 0.11 13.54
C TYR A 142 -18.91 -0.20 12.25
N ARG A 143 -19.96 0.57 11.99
CA ARG A 143 -20.74 0.52 10.76
C ARG A 143 -20.57 1.82 10.00
N LEU A 144 -20.22 1.72 8.73
CA LEU A 144 -20.22 2.85 7.80
C LEU A 144 -21.49 2.78 6.94
N VAL A 145 -22.19 3.91 6.85
CA VAL A 145 -23.38 4.08 6.01
C VAL A 145 -23.08 5.21 5.03
N VAL A 146 -23.23 4.92 3.74
CA VAL A 146 -23.12 5.90 2.66
C VAL A 146 -24.38 5.86 1.84
N SER A 147 -25.04 7.01 1.67
CA SER A 147 -26.25 7.11 0.87
C SER A 147 -26.21 8.28 -0.11
N HIS A 148 -26.73 8.05 -1.31
CA HIS A 148 -26.81 9.01 -2.40
C HIS A 148 -27.98 8.66 -3.32
N ASP A 149 -28.78 9.65 -3.73
CA ASP A 149 -29.91 9.50 -4.67
C ASP A 149 -30.94 8.38 -4.38
N GLY A 150 -31.05 7.97 -3.11
CA GLY A 150 -31.98 6.92 -2.66
C GLY A 150 -31.33 5.55 -2.49
N ASP A 151 -30.11 5.37 -3.00
CA ASP A 151 -29.28 4.20 -2.75
C ASP A 151 -28.54 4.35 -1.41
N SER A 152 -28.30 3.22 -0.74
CA SER A 152 -27.60 3.18 0.54
C SER A 152 -26.74 1.93 0.61
N VAL A 153 -25.44 2.10 0.73
CA VAL A 153 -24.49 1.00 0.95
C VAL A 153 -24.02 1.02 2.40
N ILE A 154 -23.93 -0.18 2.98
CA ILE A 154 -23.61 -0.37 4.39
C ILE A 154 -22.47 -1.38 4.49
N ALA A 155 -21.45 -1.06 5.28
CA ALA A 155 -20.39 -1.99 5.62
C ALA A 155 -20.10 -1.98 7.11
N GLU A 156 -19.65 -3.11 7.64
CA GLU A 156 -19.18 -3.23 9.02
C GLU A 156 -17.73 -3.71 9.06
N THR A 157 -17.02 -3.29 10.10
CA THR A 157 -15.68 -3.78 10.42
C THR A 157 -15.49 -3.85 11.94
N SER A 158 -14.77 -4.86 12.39
CA SER A 158 -14.38 -5.01 13.80
C SER A 158 -12.93 -4.63 13.96
N VAL A 159 -12.68 -3.62 14.80
CA VAL A 159 -11.35 -3.08 15.05
C VAL A 159 -10.52 -4.13 15.81
N PRO A 160 -9.33 -4.51 15.32
CA PRO A 160 -8.39 -5.35 16.04
C PRO A 160 -8.19 -4.93 17.50
N GLU A 161 -8.08 -5.88 18.43
CA GLU A 161 -7.96 -5.57 19.86
C GLU A 161 -6.63 -4.87 20.18
N LYS A 162 -5.52 -5.42 19.71
CA LYS A 162 -4.18 -4.89 19.95
C LYS A 162 -3.16 -5.54 19.02
N ILE A 163 -2.23 -4.75 18.51
CA ILE A 163 -0.98 -5.23 17.92
C ILE A 163 0.12 -5.16 18.97
N GLU A 164 0.74 -6.28 19.27
CA GLU A 164 1.87 -6.38 20.19
C GLU A 164 3.14 -6.56 19.37
N ILE A 165 4.12 -5.69 19.56
CA ILE A 165 5.43 -5.79 18.91
C ILE A 165 6.49 -6.00 19.98
N ALA A 166 7.50 -6.80 19.66
CA ALA A 166 8.59 -7.10 20.58
C ALA A 166 9.94 -7.07 19.86
N PRO A 167 11.01 -6.65 20.57
CA PRO A 167 12.36 -6.83 20.07
C PRO A 167 12.70 -8.32 20.04
N ILE A 168 13.45 -8.76 19.03
CA ILE A 168 13.86 -10.16 18.92
C ILE A 168 15.32 -10.27 18.47
N ASP A 169 16.06 -11.13 19.17
CA ASP A 169 17.42 -11.50 18.77
C ASP A 169 17.35 -12.52 17.64
N MET A 170 17.89 -12.13 16.49
CA MET A 170 17.97 -13.00 15.32
C MET A 170 19.31 -13.74 15.30
N PRO A 171 19.35 -14.97 14.74
CA PRO A 171 20.62 -15.67 14.56
C PRO A 171 21.54 -14.90 13.61
N ASP A 172 22.84 -15.07 13.81
CA ASP A 172 23.84 -14.51 12.91
C ASP A 172 23.59 -14.91 11.44
N TYR A 173 23.76 -13.94 10.55
CA TYR A 173 23.54 -14.10 9.12
C TYR A 173 24.85 -14.37 8.40
N ARG A 174 24.82 -15.30 7.45
CA ARG A 174 26.00 -15.65 6.65
C ARG A 174 26.00 -14.92 5.31
N CYS A 175 26.96 -14.01 5.15
CA CYS A 175 27.16 -13.26 3.93
C CYS A 175 27.62 -14.14 2.74
N PRO A 176 27.44 -13.69 1.49
CA PRO A 176 27.85 -14.44 0.29
C PRO A 176 29.36 -14.76 0.22
N ASP A 177 30.20 -13.91 0.82
CA ASP A 177 31.65 -14.10 0.92
C ASP A 177 32.06 -15.14 1.98
N GLY A 178 31.09 -15.67 2.73
CA GLY A 178 31.28 -16.65 3.78
C GLY A 178 31.55 -16.07 5.17
N SER A 179 31.62 -14.74 5.30
CA SER A 179 31.63 -14.06 6.59
C SER A 179 30.27 -14.17 7.30
N THR A 180 30.26 -13.81 8.57
CA THR A 180 29.08 -13.87 9.42
C THR A 180 28.91 -12.52 10.11
N GLU A 181 27.70 -11.97 10.02
CA GLU A 181 27.32 -10.68 10.58
C GLU A 181 26.16 -10.87 11.58
N SER A 182 26.19 -10.14 12.69
CA SER A 182 25.08 -10.10 13.64
C SER A 182 23.98 -9.17 13.14
N ILE A 183 22.72 -9.54 13.35
CA ILE A 183 21.57 -8.67 13.09
C ILE A 183 21.29 -7.84 14.34
N ASN A 184 21.02 -6.54 14.19
CA ASN A 184 20.77 -5.66 15.34
C ASN A 184 19.41 -5.94 15.97
N THR A 185 19.34 -5.82 17.29
CA THR A 185 18.09 -5.78 18.06
C THR A 185 17.76 -4.34 18.39
N VAL A 186 16.54 -3.89 18.07
CA VAL A 186 16.09 -2.50 18.26
C VAL A 186 15.02 -2.40 19.33
N ASN A 187 15.01 -1.31 20.07
CA ASN A 187 14.01 -0.97 21.07
C ASN A 187 12.72 -0.49 20.39
N VAL A 188 11.71 -1.34 20.40
CA VAL A 188 10.38 -1.06 19.83
C VAL A 188 9.42 -0.35 20.79
N ASN A 189 9.86 -0.01 22.01
CA ASN A 189 9.01 0.63 23.04
C ASN A 189 9.38 2.10 23.29
N ASN A 190 10.14 2.73 22.39
CA ASN A 190 10.62 4.10 22.59
C ASN A 190 9.55 5.20 22.44
N LEU A 191 8.32 4.85 22.08
CA LEU A 191 7.17 5.75 22.02
C LEU A 191 6.01 5.37 22.97
N GLU A 192 6.13 4.31 23.76
CA GLU A 192 5.01 3.73 24.53
C GLU A 192 4.33 4.72 25.49
N SER A 193 5.07 5.72 25.97
CA SER A 193 4.58 6.73 26.93
C SER A 193 4.04 8.02 26.31
N LEU A 194 4.01 8.12 24.97
CA LEU A 194 3.58 9.35 24.30
C LEU A 194 2.06 9.39 24.11
N THR A 195 1.48 10.54 24.43
CA THR A 195 0.08 10.87 24.12
C THR A 195 -0.09 11.23 22.64
N PHE A 196 -1.34 11.26 22.15
CA PHE A 196 -1.63 11.68 20.78
C PHE A 196 -1.12 13.10 20.47
N GLU A 197 -1.32 14.06 21.37
CA GLU A 197 -0.83 15.44 21.19
C GLU A 197 0.70 15.48 21.07
N GLN A 198 1.38 14.69 21.90
CA GLN A 198 2.84 14.56 21.84
C GLN A 198 3.31 13.90 20.54
N MET A 199 2.61 12.87 20.07
CA MET A 199 2.88 12.26 18.77
C MET A 199 2.72 13.29 17.65
N LEU A 200 1.70 14.15 17.68
CA LEU A 200 1.52 15.19 16.67
C LEU A 200 2.68 16.19 16.64
N ILE A 201 3.18 16.60 17.81
CA ILE A 201 4.34 17.49 17.91
C ILE A 201 5.60 16.80 17.37
N LEU A 202 5.82 15.54 17.72
CA LEU A 202 6.91 14.71 17.18
C LEU A 202 6.87 14.66 15.65
N TYR A 203 5.69 14.47 15.05
CA TYR A 203 5.56 14.47 13.58
C TYR A 203 5.91 15.81 12.93
N GLN A 204 5.63 16.93 13.59
CA GLN A 204 5.89 18.26 13.06
C GLN A 204 7.36 18.68 13.18
N ASN A 205 8.01 18.29 14.27
CA ASN A 205 9.41 18.63 14.54
C ASN A 205 10.13 17.47 15.23
N PRO A 206 10.47 16.41 14.48
CA PRO A 206 10.95 15.15 15.03
C PRO A 206 12.29 15.31 15.76
N VAL A 207 13.25 16.00 15.15
CA VAL A 207 14.60 16.18 15.69
C VAL A 207 14.56 16.90 17.03
N GLU A 208 13.97 18.10 17.07
CA GLU A 208 13.91 18.90 18.30
C GLU A 208 13.11 18.18 19.39
N TYR A 209 12.04 17.47 19.03
CA TYR A 209 11.23 16.73 20.00
C TYR A 209 12.00 15.55 20.61
N ILE A 210 12.68 14.75 19.80
CA ILE A 210 13.48 13.60 20.26
C ILE A 210 14.60 14.07 21.20
N GLU A 211 15.34 15.11 20.81
CA GLU A 211 16.43 15.67 21.61
C GLU A 211 15.91 16.29 22.92
N SER A 212 14.87 17.12 22.84
CA SER A 212 14.32 17.83 24.01
C SER A 212 13.71 16.88 25.04
N ASN A 213 13.18 15.74 24.60
CA ASN A 213 12.57 14.73 25.47
C ASN A 213 13.51 13.55 25.79
N ASN A 214 14.76 13.57 25.30
CA ASN A 214 15.74 12.49 25.46
C ASN A 214 15.17 11.11 25.11
N ILE A 215 14.47 11.01 23.98
CA ILE A 215 13.92 9.73 23.52
C ILE A 215 15.09 8.84 23.06
N ASN A 216 15.20 7.65 23.64
CA ASN A 216 16.24 6.69 23.27
C ASN A 216 15.91 6.02 21.93
N VAL A 217 16.58 6.46 20.86
CA VAL A 217 16.42 5.96 19.51
C VAL A 217 17.65 5.15 19.09
N ASP A 218 17.45 3.90 18.72
CA ASP A 218 18.54 3.07 18.20
C ASP A 218 18.90 3.46 16.77
N SER A 219 20.20 3.44 16.49
CA SER A 219 20.75 3.76 15.18
C SER A 219 21.02 2.50 14.36
N ILE A 220 20.65 2.50 13.09
CA ILE A 220 20.87 1.42 12.14
C ILE A 220 21.75 1.92 10.99
N ASN A 221 22.83 1.20 10.71
CA ASN A 221 23.75 1.56 9.62
C ASN A 221 23.22 1.03 8.29
N PHE A 222 22.94 1.92 7.34
CA PHE A 222 22.55 1.52 6.00
C PHE A 222 23.79 1.31 5.14
N ARG A 223 24.19 0.04 4.99
CA ARG A 223 25.38 -0.33 4.20
C ARG A 223 24.97 -0.76 2.80
N ILE A 224 25.73 -0.36 1.79
CA ILE A 224 25.56 -0.82 0.42
C ILE A 224 26.58 -1.94 0.15
N GLY A 225 26.15 -3.00 -0.54
CA GLY A 225 27.05 -4.07 -0.97
C GLY A 225 26.39 -5.45 -1.02
N ASP A 226 27.19 -6.47 -1.33
CA ASP A 226 26.73 -7.84 -1.60
C ASP A 226 25.93 -8.47 -0.47
N CYS A 227 26.39 -8.28 0.77
CA CYS A 227 25.68 -8.81 1.92
C CYS A 227 24.43 -7.98 2.28
N TYR A 228 24.37 -6.71 1.89
CA TYR A 228 23.45 -5.73 2.50
C TYR A 228 22.31 -5.28 1.58
N THR A 229 22.56 -5.02 0.29
CA THR A 229 21.58 -4.38 -0.62
C THR A 229 21.42 -5.05 -1.99
N LYS A 230 22.00 -6.24 -2.21
CA LYS A 230 21.94 -6.92 -3.52
C LYS A 230 20.69 -7.78 -3.75
N SER A 231 19.90 -8.12 -2.73
CA SER A 231 18.67 -8.91 -2.90
C SER A 231 17.71 -8.82 -1.71
N PHE A 232 16.53 -9.46 -1.82
CA PHE A 232 15.63 -9.73 -0.69
C PHE A 232 16.21 -10.68 0.36
N ALA A 233 17.20 -11.48 -0.04
CA ALA A 233 17.86 -12.39 0.87
C ALA A 233 19.03 -11.73 1.59
N SER A 234 19.32 -10.44 1.35
CA SER A 234 20.38 -9.70 2.03
C SER A 234 20.17 -9.62 3.54
N LEU A 235 21.24 -9.35 4.27
CA LEU A 235 21.26 -9.17 5.72
C LEU A 235 20.13 -8.20 6.15
N PRO A 236 19.18 -8.65 6.97
CA PRO A 236 18.21 -7.75 7.61
C PRO A 236 18.94 -6.76 8.53
N MET A 237 18.47 -5.52 8.56
CA MET A 237 19.03 -4.49 9.44
C MET A 237 18.65 -4.76 10.90
N PHE A 238 17.41 -5.22 11.12
CA PHE A 238 16.88 -5.72 12.39
C PHE A 238 15.65 -6.60 12.11
N ALA A 239 15.03 -7.15 13.16
CA ALA A 239 13.74 -7.83 13.06
C ALA A 239 12.82 -7.41 14.21
N VAL A 240 11.52 -7.57 13.99
CA VAL A 240 10.49 -7.31 14.99
C VAL A 240 9.56 -8.49 15.04
N ASP A 241 9.32 -8.98 16.24
CA ASP A 241 8.33 -10.02 16.51
C ASP A 241 6.96 -9.39 16.78
N PHE A 242 5.90 -10.11 16.46
CA PHE A 242 4.52 -9.66 16.70
C PHE A 242 3.56 -10.83 16.87
N ASN A 243 2.38 -10.57 17.44
CA ASN A 243 1.34 -11.56 17.66
C ASN A 243 0.66 -12.02 16.34
N GLU A 244 1.38 -12.81 15.54
CA GLU A 244 0.93 -13.28 14.22
C GLU A 244 -0.32 -14.15 14.25
N GLU A 245 -0.54 -14.91 15.33
CA GLU A 245 -1.67 -15.85 15.43
C GLU A 245 -3.04 -15.13 15.51
N ASP A 246 -3.05 -13.86 15.88
CA ASP A 246 -4.27 -13.09 16.10
C ASP A 246 -4.82 -12.45 14.81
N TYR A 247 -3.99 -12.30 13.76
CA TYR A 247 -4.33 -11.50 12.58
C TYR A 247 -3.86 -12.11 11.27
N ASN A 248 -4.71 -12.05 10.24
CA ASN A 248 -4.40 -12.57 8.91
C ASN A 248 -3.40 -11.70 8.13
N THR A 249 -3.31 -10.40 8.43
CA THR A 249 -2.40 -9.49 7.73
C THR A 249 -1.96 -8.33 8.61
N ILE A 250 -0.66 -8.11 8.66
CA ILE A 250 -0.03 -6.96 9.29
C ILE A 250 0.50 -6.03 8.19
N GLN A 251 0.19 -4.74 8.29
CA GLN A 251 0.83 -3.71 7.47
C GLN A 251 2.00 -3.13 8.25
N ILE A 252 3.18 -3.13 7.64
CA ILE A 252 4.37 -2.48 8.16
C ILE A 252 4.61 -1.23 7.33
N ILE A 253 4.54 -0.08 7.98
CA ILE A 253 4.70 1.24 7.37
C ILE A 253 6.02 1.82 7.83
N SER A 254 6.86 2.21 6.87
CA SER A 254 8.06 2.99 7.12
C SER A 254 7.83 4.43 6.68
N TYR A 255 7.86 5.35 7.64
CA TYR A 255 7.68 6.78 7.40
C TYR A 255 8.94 7.55 7.79
N ALA A 256 9.62 8.09 6.77
CA ALA A 256 10.76 8.99 6.97
C ALA A 256 10.26 10.34 7.48
N LEU A 257 10.61 10.70 8.71
CA LEU A 257 10.17 11.95 9.32
C LEU A 257 10.89 13.17 8.72
N GLU A 258 12.04 12.95 8.09
CA GLU A 258 12.90 13.99 7.54
C GLU A 258 12.95 13.99 6.01
N ALA A 259 12.08 13.23 5.30
CA ALA A 259 12.14 13.09 3.84
C ALA A 259 12.12 14.41 3.03
N ASN A 260 11.68 15.50 3.66
CA ASN A 260 11.64 16.84 3.07
C ASN A 260 12.84 17.71 3.49
N SER A 261 13.90 17.13 4.05
CA SER A 261 15.11 17.86 4.43
C SER A 261 15.80 18.41 3.18
N ILE A 262 16.14 19.71 3.23
CA ILE A 262 16.68 20.45 2.10
C ILE A 262 17.99 21.10 2.53
N ASP A 263 19.04 20.84 1.76
CA ASP A 263 20.33 21.53 1.88
C ASP A 263 21.00 21.60 0.50
N LEU A 264 22.18 22.20 0.42
CA LEU A 264 22.97 22.27 -0.79
C LEU A 264 23.46 20.88 -1.21
N GLU A 265 23.52 20.64 -2.52
CA GLU A 265 24.06 19.42 -3.10
C GLU A 265 25.46 19.07 -2.53
N PRO A 266 25.72 17.80 -2.21
CA PRO A 266 27.02 17.39 -1.66
C PRO A 266 28.12 17.53 -2.70
N PHE A 267 29.34 17.81 -2.23
CA PHE A 267 30.52 17.98 -3.07
C PHE A 267 31.70 17.21 -2.49
N GLU A 268 32.66 16.85 -3.36
CA GLU A 268 33.92 16.27 -2.91
C GLU A 268 34.85 17.39 -2.46
N ASP A 269 35.03 17.49 -1.14
CA ASP A 269 35.97 18.42 -0.54
C ASP A 269 37.40 17.85 -0.63
N ILE A 270 38.02 18.03 -1.79
CA ILE A 270 39.36 17.51 -2.11
C ILE A 270 40.40 18.09 -1.15
N ASN A 271 40.17 19.31 -0.67
CA ASN A 271 41.14 20.05 0.13
C ASN A 271 40.81 20.16 1.63
N GLN A 272 39.71 19.53 2.07
CA GLN A 272 39.26 19.40 3.45
C GLN A 272 39.09 20.76 4.15
N ASN A 273 38.53 21.73 3.44
CA ASN A 273 38.28 23.09 3.96
C ASN A 273 36.79 23.35 4.29
N ASP A 274 35.92 22.36 4.10
CA ASP A 274 34.47 22.40 4.24
C ASP A 274 33.76 23.47 3.37
N ILE A 275 34.41 23.92 2.29
CA ILE A 275 33.94 24.98 1.40
C ILE A 275 34.07 24.53 -0.05
N PHE A 276 32.95 24.53 -0.77
CA PHE A 276 32.95 24.22 -2.19
C PHE A 276 33.83 25.17 -2.99
N ASP A 277 34.87 24.60 -3.62
CA ASP A 277 35.73 25.29 -4.57
C ASP A 277 35.28 25.00 -6.01
N VAL A 278 35.41 25.98 -6.92
CA VAL A 278 34.96 25.86 -8.33
C VAL A 278 35.64 24.70 -9.09
N SER A 279 36.76 24.19 -8.58
CA SER A 279 37.47 23.03 -9.14
C SER A 279 37.00 21.68 -8.61
N GLU A 280 36.12 21.66 -7.62
CA GLU A 280 35.60 20.45 -7.00
C GLU A 280 34.34 19.98 -7.73
N ASP A 281 34.20 18.66 -7.79
CA ASP A 281 33.02 18.02 -8.36
C ASP A 281 31.91 17.98 -7.29
N PHE A 282 30.65 18.09 -7.73
CA PHE A 282 29.49 18.00 -6.87
C PHE A 282 28.43 17.09 -7.50
N SER A 283 27.55 16.56 -6.65
CA SER A 283 26.44 15.73 -7.11
C SER A 283 25.27 16.60 -7.59
N ASP A 284 25.10 16.68 -8.90
CA ASP A 284 24.03 17.43 -9.58
C ASP A 284 22.74 16.59 -9.63
N ARG A 285 22.09 16.45 -8.47
CA ARG A 285 20.93 15.56 -8.28
C ARG A 285 19.78 15.97 -9.20
N ASN A 286 19.58 17.27 -9.40
CA ASN A 286 18.51 17.80 -10.26
C ASN A 286 18.93 17.99 -11.73
N ASN A 287 20.17 17.66 -12.09
CA ASN A 287 20.74 17.72 -13.44
C ASN A 287 20.60 19.11 -14.10
N ASN A 288 20.81 20.18 -13.35
CA ASN A 288 20.73 21.55 -13.85
C ASN A 288 22.12 22.19 -14.13
N GLY A 289 23.20 21.51 -13.75
CA GLY A 289 24.59 21.94 -13.93
C GLY A 289 25.08 23.02 -12.96
N ILE A 290 24.35 23.27 -11.87
CA ILE A 290 24.63 24.30 -10.87
C ILE A 290 24.42 23.69 -9.48
N ARG A 291 25.43 23.82 -8.60
CA ARG A 291 25.29 23.41 -7.20
C ARG A 291 24.23 24.26 -6.49
N ASP A 292 23.05 23.70 -6.28
CA ASP A 292 21.95 24.37 -5.60
C ASP A 292 21.29 23.48 -4.54
N SER A 293 20.04 23.77 -4.16
CA SER A 293 19.35 23.04 -3.09
C SER A 293 18.78 21.71 -3.60
N CYS A 294 18.81 20.68 -2.77
CA CYS A 294 18.22 19.39 -3.11
C CYS A 294 17.65 18.70 -1.87
N TYR A 295 16.90 17.62 -2.08
CA TYR A 295 16.61 16.69 -0.99
C TYR A 295 17.90 15.93 -0.66
N ILE A 296 18.46 16.19 0.52
CA ILE A 296 19.80 15.68 0.89
C ILE A 296 19.77 14.27 1.46
N ASN A 297 18.70 13.92 2.16
CA ASN A 297 18.63 12.65 2.87
C ASN A 297 18.05 11.49 2.05
N LEU A 298 17.77 11.66 0.75
CA LEU A 298 17.32 10.54 -0.07
C LEU A 298 18.44 9.49 -0.19
N ILE A 299 18.15 8.23 0.16
CA ILE A 299 19.06 7.10 -0.12
C ILE A 299 19.04 6.89 -1.61
N TYR A 300 20.06 7.42 -2.26
CA TYR A 300 20.08 7.58 -3.68
C TYR A 300 21.49 7.46 -4.22
N SER A 301 21.59 6.86 -5.42
CA SER A 301 22.76 7.07 -6.25
C SER A 301 22.44 7.05 -7.73
N ASP A 302 22.52 8.21 -8.37
CA ASP A 302 22.58 8.30 -9.84
C ASP A 302 23.95 8.65 -10.40
N GLU A 303 24.98 8.85 -9.57
CA GLU A 303 26.26 9.28 -10.09
C GLU A 303 27.32 8.20 -10.04
N ARG A 304 27.85 7.90 -11.23
CA ARG A 304 28.95 6.98 -11.47
C ARG A 304 30.32 7.57 -11.04
N GLY A 305 30.35 8.50 -10.08
CA GLY A 305 31.47 9.46 -9.99
C GLY A 305 31.95 9.88 -8.60
N LEU A 306 31.08 10.02 -7.58
CA LEU A 306 31.52 10.62 -6.30
C LEU A 306 31.30 9.71 -5.09
N PHE A 307 30.21 8.93 -5.05
CA PHE A 307 29.91 8.00 -3.94
C PHE A 307 29.77 6.57 -4.46
N ASP A 308 30.92 5.88 -4.46
CA ASP A 308 31.20 4.45 -4.63
C ASP A 308 30.64 3.65 -5.84
N ASN A 309 31.41 2.66 -6.29
CA ASN A 309 31.25 1.92 -7.56
C ASN A 309 29.98 1.01 -7.67
N ASP A 310 29.20 0.82 -6.61
CA ASP A 310 28.05 -0.12 -6.56
C ASP A 310 26.67 0.53 -6.73
N SER A 311 26.66 1.82 -7.05
CA SER A 311 25.59 2.74 -6.68
C SER A 311 24.46 2.86 -7.73
N LEU A 312 24.78 2.64 -9.02
CA LEU A 312 23.77 2.44 -10.09
C LEU A 312 23.02 1.09 -9.98
N TYR A 313 23.63 0.07 -9.37
CA TYR A 313 23.00 -1.23 -9.20
C TYR A 313 21.93 -1.19 -8.10
N TYR A 314 22.18 -0.43 -7.03
CA TYR A 314 21.21 -0.22 -5.95
C TYR A 314 19.87 0.30 -6.48
N ASN A 315 19.89 1.41 -7.21
CA ASN A 315 18.67 1.99 -7.76
C ASN A 315 17.95 1.04 -8.70
N ARG A 316 18.69 0.36 -9.59
CA ARG A 316 18.10 -0.63 -10.50
C ARG A 316 17.43 -1.79 -9.75
N LEU A 317 18.05 -2.30 -8.68
CA LEU A 317 17.48 -3.38 -7.88
C LEU A 317 16.28 -2.88 -7.07
N SER A 318 16.37 -1.67 -6.54
CA SER A 318 15.28 -1.02 -5.83
C SER A 318 14.07 -0.85 -6.75
N ASP A 319 14.27 -0.43 -8.00
CA ASP A 319 13.20 -0.23 -9.00
C ASP A 319 12.49 -1.52 -9.45
N ILE A 320 13.05 -2.71 -9.14
CA ILE A 320 12.34 -3.98 -9.37
C ILE A 320 11.20 -4.13 -8.36
N TRP A 321 11.41 -3.64 -7.14
CA TRP A 321 10.54 -3.88 -5.99
C TRP A 321 9.76 -2.65 -5.55
N LYS A 322 10.33 -1.48 -5.84
CA LYS A 322 9.74 -0.17 -5.64
C LYS A 322 9.47 0.45 -7.00
N ASN A 323 8.61 1.45 -7.02
CA ASN A 323 8.44 2.22 -8.25
C ASN A 323 9.75 2.95 -8.59
N PRO A 324 10.03 3.18 -9.89
CA PRO A 324 11.12 4.05 -10.29
C PRO A 324 11.06 5.38 -9.56
N LEU A 325 12.24 5.94 -9.31
CA LEU A 325 12.38 7.28 -8.73
C LEU A 325 11.53 8.29 -9.48
N LYS A 326 10.80 9.09 -8.69
CA LYS A 326 10.03 10.21 -9.21
C LYS A 326 10.93 11.43 -9.28
N ARG A 327 10.61 12.34 -10.19
CA ARG A 327 11.30 13.62 -10.34
C ARG A 327 10.30 14.76 -10.34
N GLY A 328 10.68 15.89 -9.72
CA GLY A 328 9.82 17.05 -9.62
C GLY A 328 9.45 17.61 -11.00
N GLY A 329 8.23 18.13 -11.12
CA GLY A 329 7.73 18.75 -12.35
C GLY A 329 8.43 20.07 -12.67
N THR A 330 8.21 20.58 -13.88
CA THR A 330 8.76 21.88 -14.30
C THR A 330 8.15 23.02 -13.48
N ASP A 331 8.93 23.61 -12.58
CA ASP A 331 8.52 24.77 -11.78
C ASP A 331 9.55 25.90 -11.74
N GLY A 332 10.71 25.74 -12.40
CA GLY A 332 11.79 26.72 -12.43
C GLY A 332 12.53 26.90 -11.11
N THR A 333 12.32 26.00 -10.14
CA THR A 333 13.03 25.95 -8.87
C THR A 333 13.97 24.75 -8.84
N TRP A 334 14.78 24.63 -7.80
CA TRP A 334 15.62 23.46 -7.56
C TRP A 334 14.84 22.13 -7.49
N ARG A 335 13.53 22.18 -7.21
CA ARG A 335 12.66 21.00 -7.20
C ARG A 335 12.48 20.41 -8.59
N GLN A 336 12.60 21.23 -9.63
CA GLN A 336 12.50 20.76 -11.00
C GLN A 336 13.53 19.67 -11.21
N ASN A 337 13.06 18.50 -11.66
CA ASN A 337 13.90 17.33 -11.91
C ASN A 337 14.63 16.77 -10.67
N SER A 338 14.44 17.30 -9.46
CA SER A 338 14.97 16.72 -8.22
C SER A 338 14.37 15.33 -7.97
N PRO A 339 15.19 14.32 -7.65
CA PRO A 339 14.72 12.97 -7.39
C PRO A 339 14.05 12.87 -6.02
N TYR A 340 13.01 12.05 -5.92
CA TYR A 340 12.35 11.72 -4.66
C TYR A 340 11.63 10.37 -4.73
N ARG A 341 11.29 9.82 -3.57
CA ARG A 341 10.46 8.62 -3.42
C ARG A 341 9.19 8.91 -2.63
N ASN A 342 8.16 8.11 -2.86
CA ASN A 342 6.95 8.18 -2.05
C ASN A 342 7.30 7.92 -0.58
N ASN A 343 6.71 8.69 0.33
CA ASN A 343 6.84 8.52 1.76
C ASN A 343 5.46 8.78 2.38
N PRO A 344 4.88 7.86 3.18
CA PRO A 344 5.45 6.58 3.63
C PRO A 344 5.53 5.49 2.55
N TRP A 345 6.26 4.41 2.88
CA TRP A 345 6.21 3.14 2.17
C TRP A 345 5.50 2.06 3.03
N LEU A 346 4.81 1.13 2.38
CA LEU A 346 4.03 0.07 3.05
C LEU A 346 4.41 -1.30 2.51
N TRP A 347 4.59 -2.25 3.43
CA TRP A 347 4.71 -3.68 3.17
C TRP A 347 3.62 -4.45 3.90
N ASN A 348 3.09 -5.52 3.30
CA ASN A 348 2.24 -6.47 4.00
C ASN A 348 3.09 -7.65 4.47
N ALA A 349 2.88 -8.09 5.71
CA ALA A 349 3.48 -9.27 6.30
C ALA A 349 2.40 -10.17 6.91
N ASP A 350 2.61 -11.47 6.84
CA ASP A 350 1.73 -12.51 7.38
C ASP A 350 2.45 -13.43 8.37
N ARG A 351 3.73 -13.17 8.65
CA ARG A 351 4.56 -13.99 9.53
C ARG A 351 5.52 -13.18 10.39
N ALA A 352 5.68 -13.64 11.62
CA ALA A 352 6.65 -13.17 12.58
C ALA A 352 7.82 -14.17 12.73
N PRO A 353 9.01 -13.69 13.14
CA PRO A 353 9.39 -12.28 13.16
C PRO A 353 9.52 -11.74 11.73
N SER A 354 9.19 -10.46 11.53
CA SER A 354 9.40 -9.81 10.24
C SER A 354 10.81 -9.24 10.16
N PRO A 355 11.65 -9.71 9.22
CA PRO A 355 12.96 -9.13 8.98
C PRO A 355 12.82 -7.79 8.26
N ILE A 356 13.35 -6.74 8.87
CA ILE A 356 13.36 -5.39 8.30
C ILE A 356 14.69 -5.18 7.57
N MET A 357 14.56 -5.10 6.26
CA MET A 357 15.68 -5.03 5.31
C MET A 357 15.78 -3.64 4.68
N TRP A 358 16.83 -3.44 3.89
CA TRP A 358 17.13 -2.18 3.20
C TRP A 358 15.96 -1.60 2.39
N LEU A 359 15.07 -2.43 1.83
CA LEU A 359 13.89 -2.00 1.08
C LEU A 359 12.82 -1.31 1.94
N TYR A 360 12.93 -1.28 3.27
CA TYR A 360 12.04 -0.48 4.10
C TYR A 360 12.43 1.00 4.15
N PHE A 361 13.66 1.32 3.73
CA PHE A 361 14.21 2.67 3.84
C PHE A 361 14.46 3.25 2.44
N ASP A 362 14.18 4.53 2.31
CA ASP A 362 14.37 5.34 1.10
C ASP A 362 15.12 6.64 1.40
N TYR A 363 15.30 6.96 2.69
CA TYR A 363 15.91 8.17 3.21
C TYR A 363 16.81 7.83 4.42
N TYR A 364 17.80 8.66 4.69
CA TYR A 364 18.54 8.72 5.95
C TYR A 364 17.79 9.59 6.96
N GLY A 365 18.08 9.41 8.24
CA GLY A 365 17.45 10.14 9.34
C GLY A 365 16.42 9.33 10.13
N TYR A 366 15.53 10.01 10.85
CA TYR A 366 14.53 9.36 11.70
C TYR A 366 13.40 8.71 10.90
N TYR A 367 13.14 7.46 11.23
CA TYR A 367 12.03 6.67 10.70
C TYR A 367 11.07 6.30 11.80
N MET A 368 9.80 6.62 11.60
CA MET A 368 8.74 6.01 12.38
C MET A 368 8.27 4.74 11.68
N MET A 369 8.47 3.61 12.36
CA MET A 369 8.04 2.29 11.94
C MET A 369 6.70 1.99 12.62
N THR A 370 5.65 1.76 11.84
CA THR A 370 4.31 1.47 12.36
C THR A 370 3.87 0.08 11.91
N TYR A 371 3.52 -0.76 12.86
CA TYR A 371 2.90 -2.07 12.64
C TYR A 371 1.40 -1.90 12.84
N LYS A 372 0.60 -2.23 11.82
CA LYS A 372 -0.87 -2.20 11.89
C LYS A 372 -1.42 -3.61 11.73
N SER A 373 -2.11 -4.11 12.74
CA SER A 373 -3.01 -5.25 12.54
C SER A 373 -4.25 -4.77 11.79
N THR A 374 -4.74 -5.56 10.84
CA THR A 374 -5.89 -5.21 10.01
C THR A 374 -7.06 -6.15 10.29
N SER A 375 -8.29 -5.64 10.18
CA SER A 375 -9.50 -6.45 10.22
C SER A 375 -9.59 -7.41 9.03
N ASP A 376 -10.37 -8.48 9.16
CA ASP A 376 -10.61 -9.46 8.10
C ASP A 376 -11.12 -8.86 6.79
N SER A 377 -11.85 -7.73 6.83
CA SER A 377 -12.30 -7.01 5.63
C SER A 377 -11.14 -6.65 4.70
N TYR A 378 -9.98 -6.26 5.25
CA TYR A 378 -8.78 -5.96 4.47
C TYR A 378 -8.25 -7.21 3.78
N PHE A 379 -8.01 -8.28 4.54
CA PHE A 379 -7.52 -9.55 3.99
C PHE A 379 -8.46 -10.10 2.90
N ASN A 380 -9.77 -10.09 3.15
CA ASN A 380 -10.77 -10.59 2.22
C ASN A 380 -10.82 -9.78 0.93
N TYR A 381 -10.72 -8.44 1.01
CA TYR A 381 -10.66 -7.56 -0.15
C TYR A 381 -9.44 -7.89 -1.03
N PHE A 382 -8.25 -8.01 -0.43
CA PHE A 382 -7.00 -8.31 -1.17
C PHE A 382 -6.92 -9.75 -1.69
N ARG A 383 -7.59 -10.70 -1.04
CA ARG A 383 -7.80 -12.05 -1.60
C ARG A 383 -8.61 -12.03 -2.89
N GLY A 384 -9.40 -10.97 -3.11
CA GLY A 384 -10.13 -10.71 -4.36
C GLY A 384 -9.29 -10.08 -5.48
N ASP A 385 -7.96 -10.17 -5.42
CA ASP A 385 -7.03 -9.65 -6.45
C ASP A 385 -7.35 -8.21 -6.92
N PRO A 386 -7.40 -7.23 -6.01
CA PRO A 386 -7.71 -5.85 -6.37
C PRO A 386 -6.64 -5.15 -7.19
N VAL A 387 -5.44 -5.75 -7.27
CA VAL A 387 -4.36 -5.28 -8.13
C VAL A 387 -4.52 -5.76 -9.58
N GLY A 388 -5.57 -6.52 -9.87
CA GLY A 388 -5.99 -6.86 -11.22
C GLY A 388 -5.02 -7.76 -11.97
N GLN A 389 -4.32 -8.67 -11.28
CA GLN A 389 -3.53 -9.69 -11.96
C GLN A 389 -4.44 -10.65 -12.75
N ASN A 390 -5.67 -10.81 -12.28
CA ASN A 390 -6.74 -11.58 -12.88
C ASN A 390 -7.93 -10.66 -13.21
N ILE A 391 -8.02 -10.27 -14.48
CA ILE A 391 -9.08 -9.40 -15.02
C ILE A 391 -10.50 -9.97 -14.93
N TYR A 392 -10.67 -11.23 -14.53
CA TYR A 392 -11.97 -11.90 -14.38
C TYR A 392 -12.44 -11.99 -12.93
N LEU A 393 -11.65 -11.50 -11.97
CA LEU A 393 -11.98 -11.54 -10.55
C LEU A 393 -12.14 -10.12 -10.04
N LEU A 394 -13.33 -9.80 -9.54
CA LEU A 394 -13.54 -8.54 -8.83
C LEU A 394 -13.01 -8.67 -7.39
N PRO A 395 -12.53 -7.56 -6.81
CA PRO A 395 -12.25 -7.50 -5.37
C PRO A 395 -13.49 -7.92 -4.57
N ASN A 396 -13.28 -8.66 -3.48
CA ASN A 396 -14.38 -8.93 -2.55
C ASN A 396 -14.74 -7.63 -1.83
N SER A 397 -15.98 -7.17 -1.95
CA SER A 397 -16.48 -6.04 -1.16
C SER A 397 -17.16 -6.51 0.12
N ASN A 398 -17.02 -5.73 1.19
CA ASN A 398 -17.84 -5.89 2.41
C ASN A 398 -18.99 -4.88 2.50
N PHE A 399 -19.28 -4.15 1.42
CA PHE A 399 -20.49 -3.33 1.32
C PHE A 399 -21.67 -4.17 0.82
N GLU A 400 -22.79 -4.06 1.52
CA GLU A 400 -24.08 -4.54 1.03
C GLU A 400 -24.52 -3.67 -0.16
N GLU A 401 -24.80 -4.31 -1.30
CA GLU A 401 -25.30 -3.66 -2.53
C GLU A 401 -24.34 -2.61 -3.14
N GLY A 402 -23.06 -2.63 -2.74
CA GLY A 402 -22.02 -1.71 -3.22
C GLY A 402 -20.67 -2.40 -3.47
N LEU A 403 -19.68 -1.58 -3.84
CA LEU A 403 -18.31 -2.01 -4.08
C LEU A 403 -17.31 -1.23 -3.21
N GLY A 404 -16.07 -1.73 -3.17
CA GLY A 404 -14.97 -1.15 -2.40
C GLY A 404 -14.77 -1.86 -1.05
N VAL A 405 -14.13 -1.20 -0.10
CA VAL A 405 -13.79 -1.80 1.20
C VAL A 405 -13.86 -0.79 2.33
N PHE A 406 -14.46 -1.24 3.43
CA PHE A 406 -14.35 -0.58 4.72
C PHE A 406 -13.63 -1.52 5.70
N TYR A 407 -12.42 -1.14 6.12
CA TYR A 407 -11.63 -1.94 7.05
C TYR A 407 -11.16 -1.10 8.23
N SER A 408 -10.68 -1.79 9.27
CA SER A 408 -10.14 -1.15 10.46
C SER A 408 -8.77 -1.70 10.82
N SER A 409 -8.02 -0.94 11.62
CA SER A 409 -6.72 -1.33 12.11
C SER A 409 -6.49 -0.95 13.58
N SER A 410 -5.53 -1.62 14.21
CA SER A 410 -4.88 -1.17 15.45
C SER A 410 -3.38 -1.07 15.20
N SER A 411 -2.72 -0.06 15.77
CA SER A 411 -1.33 0.25 15.42
C SER A 411 -0.41 0.39 16.63
N SER A 412 0.83 -0.08 16.48
CA SER A 412 1.94 0.21 17.40
C SER A 412 3.11 0.77 16.59
N SER A 413 3.84 1.74 17.15
CA SER A 413 4.91 2.44 16.45
C SER A 413 6.15 2.64 17.32
N PHE A 414 7.31 2.71 16.67
CA PHE A 414 8.59 3.05 17.28
C PHE A 414 9.45 3.85 16.31
N ILE A 415 10.51 4.48 16.80
CA ILE A 415 11.47 5.22 15.97
C ILE A 415 12.80 4.47 15.88
N VAL A 416 13.41 4.50 14.70
CA VAL A 416 14.83 4.17 14.50
C VAL A 416 15.50 5.30 13.73
N TYR A 417 16.81 5.44 13.87
CA TYR A 417 17.60 6.41 13.11
C TYR A 417 18.44 5.68 12.05
N VAL A 418 18.22 6.00 10.78
CA VAL A 418 18.97 5.40 9.66
C VAL A 418 20.20 6.26 9.39
N VAL A 419 21.37 5.71 9.69
CA VAL A 419 22.65 6.40 9.58
C VAL A 419 23.16 6.33 8.13
N GLU A 420 23.55 7.48 7.60
CA GLU A 420 24.31 7.59 6.36
C GLU A 420 25.72 7.01 6.58
N PRO A 421 26.19 6.07 5.75
CA PRO A 421 27.53 5.52 5.90
C PRO A 421 28.56 6.65 5.79
N GLU A 422 29.43 6.78 6.79
CA GLU A 422 30.61 7.67 6.70
C GLU A 422 31.57 7.10 5.63
N ASP A 423 32.03 7.97 4.72
CA ASP A 423 33.01 7.66 3.66
C ASP A 423 34.42 7.33 4.21
#